data_AF-A0A915PXL1-F1
#
_entry.id   AF-A0A915PXL1-F1
#
_cell.length_a   1.000
_cell.length_b   1.000
_cell.length_c   1.000
_cell.angle_alpha   90.00
_cell.angle_beta   90.00
_cell.angle_gamma   90.00
#
_symmetry.space_group_name_H-M   'P 1'
#
loop_
_entity.id
_entity.type
_entity.pdbx_description
1 polymer ?
#
loop_
_entity_poly.entity_id
_entity_poly.type
_entity_poly.pdbx_seq_one_letter_code
_entity_poly.pdbx_strand_id
1 'polypeptide(L)'
;MADVTVIKDVSIKTGVVKRLVKELCYYEKEEERLAMKLKTLQASNDVDEHVVKKQAELLQETKLMIPECARRLLNSVENLKKVIEEHAALLQDTPQYSAATEQIKAGTEECAKIKEAQARAE
;
A
#
# COMPACT_ATOMS: atom_id res chain seq x y z
N MET A 1 -12.58 29.47 -13.23
CA MET A 1 -11.72 28.44 -13.85
C MET A 1 -10.88 27.66 -12.83
N ALA A 2 -10.58 28.21 -11.64
CA ALA A 2 -9.88 27.51 -10.56
C ALA A 2 -10.56 26.20 -10.13
N ASP A 3 -11.89 26.12 -10.25
CA ASP A 3 -12.68 24.95 -9.88
C ASP A 3 -12.33 23.70 -10.71
N VAL A 4 -12.18 23.87 -12.03
CA VAL A 4 -11.83 22.77 -12.95
C VAL A 4 -10.42 22.28 -12.71
N THR A 5 -9.49 23.17 -12.34
CA THR A 5 -8.11 22.78 -12.03
C THR A 5 -8.03 21.97 -10.74
N VAL A 6 -8.77 22.36 -9.70
CA VAL A 6 -8.84 21.62 -8.42
C VAL A 6 -9.46 20.24 -8.62
N ILE A 7 -10.58 20.14 -9.33
CA ILE A 7 -11.25 18.86 -9.61
C ILE A 7 -10.33 17.89 -10.36
N LYS A 8 -9.57 18.39 -11.35
CA LYS A 8 -8.57 17.58 -12.07
C LYS A 8 -7.44 17.12 -11.15
N ASP A 9 -6.93 18.00 -10.31
CA ASP A 9 -5.83 17.69 -9.39
C ASP A 9 -6.24 16.61 -8.37
N VAL A 10 -7.41 16.75 -7.76
CA VAL A 10 -8.00 15.73 -6.86
C VAL A 10 -8.14 14.39 -7.58
N SER A 11 -8.64 14.38 -8.82
CA SER A 11 -8.77 13.15 -9.59
C SER A 11 -7.42 12.47 -9.86
N ILE A 12 -6.37 13.24 -10.15
CA ILE A 12 -5.02 12.73 -10.40
C ILE A 12 -4.46 12.13 -9.11
N LYS A 13 -4.50 12.88 -8.00
CA LYS A 13 -3.99 12.44 -6.69
C LYS A 13 -4.74 11.21 -6.16
N THR A 14 -6.06 11.15 -6.36
CA THR A 14 -6.87 9.96 -6.06
C THR A 14 -6.39 8.74 -6.86
N GLY A 15 -6.10 8.92 -8.15
CA GLY A 15 -5.54 7.86 -8.98
C GLY A 15 -4.16 7.39 -8.53
N VAL A 16 -3.32 8.30 -8.03
CA VAL A 16 -2.00 7.96 -7.44
C VAL A 16 -2.18 7.09 -6.20
N VAL A 17 -3.02 7.51 -5.24
CA VAL A 17 -3.30 6.74 -4.02
C VAL A 17 -3.82 5.35 -4.38
N LYS A 18 -4.80 5.24 -5.29
CA LYS A 18 -5.36 3.96 -5.73
C LYS A 18 -4.31 3.00 -6.30
N ARG A 19 -3.33 3.51 -7.06
CA ARG A 19 -2.23 2.68 -7.59
C ARG A 19 -1.29 2.22 -6.49
N LEU A 20 -0.93 3.10 -5.56
CA LEU A 20 -0.05 2.78 -4.45
C LEU A 20 -0.69 1.76 -3.48
N VAL A 21 -1.99 1.84 -3.24
CA VAL A 21 -2.75 0.80 -2.50
C VAL A 21 -2.59 -0.56 -3.17
N LYS A 22 -2.81 -0.63 -4.50
CA LYS A 22 -2.67 -1.89 -5.25
C LYS A 22 -1.23 -2.42 -5.24
N GLU A 23 -0.25 -1.53 -5.36
CA GLU A 23 1.17 -1.88 -5.31
C GLU A 23 1.52 -2.51 -3.95
N LEU A 24 1.10 -1.87 -2.85
CA LEU A 24 1.30 -2.39 -1.51
C LEU A 24 0.63 -3.77 -1.32
N CYS A 25 -0.65 -3.89 -1.67
CA CYS A 25 -1.37 -5.17 -1.57
C CYS A 25 -0.77 -6.28 -2.43
N TYR A 26 -0.12 -5.94 -3.55
CA TYR A 26 0.56 -6.92 -4.37
C TYR A 26 1.81 -7.46 -3.67
N TYR A 27 2.62 -6.58 -3.08
CA TYR A 27 3.80 -6.99 -2.32
C TYR A 27 3.44 -7.78 -1.06
N GLU A 28 2.36 -7.43 -0.36
CA GLU A 28 1.84 -8.23 0.77
C GLU A 28 1.46 -9.64 0.34
N LYS A 29 0.69 -9.79 -0.74
CA LYS A 29 0.31 -11.12 -1.25
C LYS A 29 1.51 -11.94 -1.71
N GLU A 30 2.51 -11.29 -2.29
CA GLU A 30 3.73 -11.97 -2.70
C GLU A 30 4.54 -12.43 -1.47
N GLU A 31 4.63 -11.61 -0.44
CA GLU A 31 5.25 -11.97 0.85
C GLU A 31 4.56 -13.18 1.49
N GLU A 32 3.23 -13.18 1.57
CA GLU A 32 2.44 -14.32 2.03
C GLU A 32 2.72 -15.59 1.20
N ARG A 33 2.72 -15.47 -0.13
CA ARG A 33 2.97 -16.59 -1.04
C ARG A 33 4.37 -17.18 -0.85
N LEU A 34 5.38 -16.33 -0.74
CA LEU A 34 6.77 -16.73 -0.53
C LEU A 34 6.96 -17.35 0.86
N ALA A 35 6.29 -16.82 1.88
CA ALA A 35 6.31 -17.35 3.25
C ALA A 35 5.65 -18.74 3.33
N MET A 36 4.49 -18.93 2.69
CA MET A 36 3.84 -20.24 2.60
C MET A 36 4.73 -21.26 1.88
N LYS A 37 5.37 -20.85 0.78
CA LYS A 37 6.30 -21.72 0.05
C LYS A 37 7.51 -22.09 0.91
N LEU A 38 8.11 -21.13 1.62
CA LEU A 38 9.24 -21.39 2.52
C LEU A 38 8.85 -22.39 3.62
N LYS A 39 7.69 -22.20 4.26
CA LYS A 39 7.18 -23.12 5.28
C LYS A 39 6.98 -24.53 4.75
N THR A 40 6.49 -24.66 3.51
CA THR A 40 6.30 -25.97 2.85
C THR A 40 7.63 -26.66 2.58
N LEU A 41 8.64 -25.91 2.11
CA LEU A 41 9.99 -26.45 1.91
C LEU A 41 10.63 -26.90 3.23
N GLN A 42 10.47 -26.10 4.29
CA GLN A 42 11.00 -26.43 5.62
C GLN A 42 10.32 -27.64 6.27
N ALA A 43 9.07 -27.93 5.93
CA ALA A 43 8.33 -29.10 6.43
C ALA A 43 8.67 -30.40 5.68
N SER A 44 9.43 -30.33 4.59
CA SER A 44 9.76 -31.47 3.74
C SER A 44 11.14 -32.02 4.09
N ASN A 45 11.23 -33.30 4.44
CA ASN A 45 12.48 -33.92 4.94
C ASN A 45 13.59 -34.10 3.88
N ASP A 46 13.26 -34.05 2.58
CA ASP A 46 14.18 -34.32 1.46
C ASP A 46 14.54 -33.07 0.64
N VAL A 47 14.36 -31.87 1.20
CA VAL A 47 14.68 -30.62 0.49
C VAL A 47 16.08 -30.13 0.85
N ASP A 48 16.87 -29.82 -0.18
CA ASP A 48 18.20 -29.23 -0.06
C ASP A 48 18.17 -27.88 0.69
N GLU A 49 19.03 -27.74 1.69
CA GLU A 49 19.19 -26.51 2.49
C GLU A 49 19.47 -25.28 1.63
N HIS A 50 20.21 -25.43 0.53
CA HIS A 50 20.46 -24.33 -0.40
C HIS A 50 19.18 -23.79 -1.04
N VAL A 51 18.19 -24.65 -1.27
CA VAL A 51 16.88 -24.24 -1.82
C VAL A 51 16.08 -23.48 -0.77
N VAL A 52 16.06 -23.97 0.48
CA VAL A 52 15.41 -23.27 1.60
C VAL A 52 16.02 -21.89 1.81
N LYS A 53 17.36 -21.80 1.82
CA LYS A 53 18.08 -20.53 2.01
C LYS A 53 17.75 -19.52 0.90
N LYS A 54 17.80 -19.93 -0.38
CA LYS A 54 17.44 -19.05 -1.50
C LYS A 54 15.99 -18.57 -1.43
N GLN A 55 15.07 -19.45 -1.02
CA GLN A 55 13.68 -19.07 -0.85
C GLN A 55 13.48 -18.06 0.30
N ALA A 56 14.27 -18.18 1.38
CA ALA A 56 14.27 -17.22 2.48
C ALA A 56 14.87 -15.86 2.08
N GLU A 57 15.94 -15.85 1.28
CA GLU A 57 16.53 -14.61 0.72
C GLU A 57 15.50 -13.86 -0.14
N LEU A 58 14.79 -14.56 -1.04
CA LEU A 58 13.74 -13.98 -1.87
C LEU A 58 12.57 -13.41 -1.04
N LEU A 59 12.17 -14.10 0.03
CA LEU A 59 11.17 -13.60 0.96
C LEU A 59 11.65 -12.30 1.64
N GLN A 60 12.91 -12.26 2.06
CA GLN A 60 13.48 -11.08 2.70
C GLN A 60 13.55 -9.89 1.73
N GLU A 61 13.98 -10.09 0.49
CA GLU A 61 13.99 -9.04 -0.54
C GLU A 61 12.59 -8.45 -0.75
N THR A 62 11.57 -9.29 -0.81
CA THR A 62 10.18 -8.86 -0.95
C THR A 62 9.71 -8.06 0.27
N LYS A 63 10.05 -8.52 1.48
CA LYS A 63 9.74 -7.81 2.74
C LYS A 63 10.33 -6.42 2.80
N LEU A 64 11.53 -6.21 2.23
CA LEU A 64 12.19 -4.90 2.23
C LEU A 64 11.47 -3.86 1.34
N MET A 65 10.62 -4.30 0.40
CA MET A 65 9.88 -3.38 -0.49
C MET A 65 8.65 -2.78 0.20
N ILE A 66 7.98 -3.55 1.07
CA ILE A 66 6.72 -3.18 1.73
C ILE A 66 6.82 -1.84 2.51
N PRO A 67 7.86 -1.60 3.34
CA PRO A 67 7.99 -0.34 4.08
C PRO A 67 8.05 0.90 3.19
N GLU A 68 8.75 0.81 2.05
CA GLU A 68 8.89 1.94 1.12
C GLU A 68 7.56 2.22 0.41
N CYS A 69 6.87 1.18 -0.06
CA CYS A 69 5.55 1.31 -0.66
C CYS A 69 4.55 1.92 0.33
N ALA A 70 4.56 1.48 1.60
CA ALA A 70 3.71 2.03 2.66
C ALA A 70 4.03 3.51 2.95
N ARG A 71 5.31 3.90 2.95
CA ARG A 71 5.72 5.31 3.13
C ARG A 71 5.24 6.20 1.98
N ARG A 72 5.42 5.75 0.73
CA ARG A 72 4.95 6.47 -0.46
C ARG A 72 3.43 6.62 -0.48
N LEU A 73 2.71 5.57 -0.07
CA LEU A 73 1.26 5.58 0.08
C LEU A 73 0.82 6.61 1.13
N LEU A 74 1.43 6.58 2.33
CA LEU A 74 1.11 7.51 3.41
C LEU A 74 1.28 8.97 2.99
N ASN A 75 2.42 9.32 2.38
CA ASN A 75 2.68 10.67 1.89
C ASN A 75 1.63 11.12 0.84
N SER A 76 1.21 10.20 -0.03
CA SER A 76 0.20 10.50 -1.06
C SER A 76 -1.20 10.65 -0.45
N VAL A 77 -1.53 9.87 0.57
CA VAL A 77 -2.78 9.98 1.34
C VAL A 77 -2.83 11.32 2.07
N GLU A 78 -1.76 11.72 2.75
CA GLU A 78 -1.68 13.02 3.44
C GLU A 78 -1.82 14.19 2.46
N ASN A 79 -1.16 14.11 1.30
CA ASN A 79 -1.29 15.12 0.26
C ASN A 79 -2.73 15.20 -0.27
N LEU A 80 -3.38 14.07 -0.54
CA LEU A 80 -4.77 14.03 -0.98
C LEU A 80 -5.73 14.59 0.08
N LYS A 81 -5.55 14.22 1.36
CA LYS A 81 -6.31 14.78 2.49
C LYS A 81 -6.22 16.30 2.52
N LYS A 82 -5.00 16.83 2.46
CA LYS A 82 -4.77 18.28 2.50
C LYS A 82 -5.51 19.00 1.37
N VAL A 83 -5.43 18.51 0.13
CA VAL A 83 -6.08 19.16 -1.02
C VAL A 83 -7.60 19.11 -0.90
N ILE A 84 -8.19 18.01 -0.43
CA ILE A 84 -9.65 17.95 -0.26
C ILE A 84 -10.15 18.79 0.91
N GLU A 85 -9.34 18.98 1.96
CA GLU A 85 -9.67 19.84 3.10
C GLU A 85 -9.58 21.33 2.72
N GLU A 86 -8.52 21.74 2.02
CA GLU A 86 -8.32 23.11 1.53
C GLU A 86 -9.44 23.56 0.57
N HIS A 87 -10.05 22.62 -0.15
CA HIS A 87 -11.09 22.88 -1.13
C HIS A 87 -12.44 22.21 -0.79
N ALA A 88 -12.69 21.92 0.49
CA ALA A 88 -13.87 21.14 0.91
C ALA A 88 -15.20 21.73 0.42
N ALA A 89 -15.38 23.05 0.54
CA ALA A 89 -16.59 23.75 0.12
C ALA A 89 -16.90 23.61 -1.39
N LEU A 90 -15.87 23.37 -2.21
CA LEU A 90 -15.99 23.17 -3.65
C LEU A 90 -16.25 21.71 -4.03
N LEU A 91 -15.79 20.79 -3.18
CA LEU A 91 -15.69 19.37 -3.49
C LEU A 91 -16.81 18.53 -2.85
N GLN A 92 -17.42 18.97 -1.74
CA GLN A 92 -18.31 18.17 -0.89
C GLN A 92 -19.44 17.40 -1.63
N ASP A 93 -19.93 17.93 -2.76
CA ASP A 93 -21.03 17.35 -3.55
C ASP A 93 -20.55 16.71 -4.88
N THR A 94 -19.24 16.51 -5.03
CA THR A 94 -18.64 16.00 -6.27
C THR A 94 -18.32 14.50 -6.17
N PRO A 95 -18.39 13.75 -7.30
CA PRO A 95 -17.95 12.36 -7.31
C PRO A 95 -16.45 12.23 -7.00
N GLN A 96 -15.64 13.27 -7.26
CA GLN A 96 -14.21 13.27 -6.96
C GLN A 96 -13.95 13.28 -5.45
N TYR A 97 -14.79 13.96 -4.66
CA TYR A 97 -14.66 13.96 -3.20
C TYR A 97 -14.99 12.60 -2.59
N SER A 98 -16.08 11.96 -3.02
CA SER A 98 -16.42 10.60 -2.58
C SER A 98 -15.32 9.59 -2.96
N ALA A 99 -14.80 9.65 -4.18
CA ALA A 99 -13.69 8.80 -4.61
C ALA A 99 -12.41 9.07 -3.82
N ALA A 100 -12.07 10.34 -3.56
CA ALA A 100 -10.89 10.71 -2.79
C ALA A 100 -10.97 10.20 -1.34
N THR A 101 -12.12 10.40 -0.68
CA THR A 101 -12.36 9.95 0.70
C THR A 101 -12.31 8.42 0.82
N GLU A 102 -12.87 7.69 -0.15
CA GLU A 102 -12.75 6.23 -0.23
C GLU A 102 -11.28 5.79 -0.32
N GLN A 103 -10.51 6.39 -1.24
CA GLN A 103 -9.10 6.02 -1.41
C GLN A 103 -8.22 6.45 -0.22
N ILE A 104 -8.54 7.57 0.43
CA ILE A 104 -7.91 7.99 1.68
C ILE A 104 -8.14 6.94 2.78
N LYS A 105 -9.39 6.48 2.93
CA LYS A 105 -9.74 5.47 3.93
C LYS A 105 -8.97 4.18 3.66
N ALA A 106 -9.07 3.66 2.43
CA ALA A 106 -8.36 2.44 2.03
C ALA A 106 -6.84 2.56 2.26
N GLY A 107 -6.22 3.66 1.81
CA GLY A 107 -4.79 3.87 1.98
C GLY A 107 -4.36 4.00 3.44
N THR A 108 -5.17 4.65 4.28
CA THR A 108 -4.90 4.78 5.73
C THR A 108 -4.99 3.42 6.42
N GLU A 109 -6.01 2.62 6.08
CA GLU A 109 -6.21 1.27 6.63
C GLU A 109 -5.06 0.33 6.26
N GLU A 110 -4.64 0.30 4.98
CA GLU A 110 -3.49 -0.53 4.57
C GLU A 110 -2.19 -0.08 5.24
N CYS A 111 -1.91 1.22 5.31
CA CYS A 111 -0.73 1.71 6.03
C CYS A 111 -0.76 1.36 7.53
N ALA A 112 -1.93 1.35 8.17
CA ALA A 112 -2.07 0.97 9.57
C ALA A 112 -1.76 -0.52 9.79
N LYS A 113 -2.30 -1.41 8.94
CA LYS A 113 -1.98 -2.85 8.99
C LYS A 113 -0.49 -3.12 8.89
N ILE A 114 0.22 -2.44 7.97
CA ILE A 114 1.67 -2.59 7.82
C ILE A 114 2.42 -2.14 9.07
N LYS A 115 2.05 -0.99 9.64
CA LYS A 115 2.67 -0.50 10.89
C LYS A 115 2.47 -1.48 12.04
N GLU A 116 1.27 -2.04 12.18
CA GLU A 116 0.99 -3.07 13.19
C GLU A 116 1.77 -4.36 12.94
N ALA A 117 1.87 -4.81 11.69
CA ALA A 117 2.62 -6.01 11.33
C ALA A 117 4.12 -5.85 11.63
N GLN A 118 4.67 -4.67 11.36
CA GLN A 118 6.06 -4.31 11.69
C GLN A 118 6.29 -4.26 13.20
N ALA A 119 5.39 -3.63 13.95
CA ALA A 119 5.51 -3.53 15.42
C ALA A 119 5.41 -4.89 16.14
N ARG A 120 4.76 -5.90 15.54
CA ARG A 120 4.71 -7.27 16.07
C ARG A 120 5.95 -8.11 15.73
N ALA A 121 6.78 -7.65 14.79
CA ALA A 121 7.98 -8.35 14.35
C ALA A 121 9.26 -7.90 15.09
N GLU A 122 9.17 -6.82 15.88
CA GLU A 122 10.18 -6.33 16.82
C GLU A 122 10.00 -6.94 18.21
#